data_AF-A0A952KAY8-F1
#
_entry.id   AF-A0A952KAY8-F1
#
_cell.length_a   1.000
_cell.length_b   1.000
_cell.length_c   1.000
_cell.angle_alpha   90.00
_cell.angle_beta   90.00
_cell.angle_gamma   90.00
#
_symmetry.space_group_name_H-M   'P 1'
#
loop_
_entity.id
_entity.type
_entity.pdbx_description
1 polymer ?
#
loop_
_entity_poly.entity_id
_entity_poly.type
_entity_poly.pdbx_seq_one_letter_code
_entity_poly.pdbx_strand_id
1 'polypeptide(L)'
;MNSTHEVFNQPAALSDYNLFDTNRPLRDALKFNAPALDTAQLSQLGVALGSSAMQTHARLANVHGPVLHSHDRFGRRVDQVEFHPSYHALMRLATGAGLHGTPWGSPHPNPLPGGEGTRGEAASADLAQPENGTNSSNSLPLPLGEGRGEGSPHVARAAGFMLFTELEPSTLCPISMTYAATPALRGNTAIYADWGPKLVSRSYDPELKPWQAKAG
;
A
#
# COMPACT_ATOMS: atom_id res chain seq x y z
N MET A 1 42.73 16.59 -21.71
CA MET A 1 42.27 15.50 -22.60
C MET A 1 41.58 16.16 -23.78
N ASN A 2 42.07 15.98 -25.00
CA ASN A 2 41.39 16.49 -26.20
C ASN A 2 40.18 15.59 -26.50
N SER A 3 39.03 16.19 -26.78
CA SER A 3 37.82 15.44 -27.15
C SER A 3 38.04 14.69 -28.48
N THR A 4 37.66 13.42 -28.53
CA THR A 4 37.79 12.58 -29.74
C THR A 4 36.57 12.62 -30.67
N HIS A 5 35.41 13.07 -30.15
CA HIS A 5 34.16 13.17 -30.89
C HIS A 5 33.17 14.11 -30.18
N GLU A 6 32.12 14.51 -30.88
CA GLU A 6 30.97 15.20 -30.30
C GLU A 6 29.84 14.20 -30.04
N VAL A 7 29.21 14.29 -28.86
CA VAL A 7 28.01 13.50 -28.54
C VAL A 7 26.79 14.36 -28.82
N PHE A 8 26.10 14.06 -29.93
CA PHE A 8 24.86 14.72 -30.34
C PHE A 8 23.70 13.70 -30.35
N ASN A 9 22.47 14.19 -30.51
CA ASN A 9 21.25 13.37 -30.58
C ASN A 9 21.01 12.48 -29.35
N GLN A 10 21.36 12.97 -28.15
CA GLN A 10 20.98 12.30 -26.89
C GLN A 10 19.69 12.90 -26.35
N PRO A 11 18.68 12.08 -26.00
CA PRO A 11 17.50 12.59 -25.33
C PRO A 11 17.85 13.08 -23.93
N ALA A 12 17.08 14.05 -23.43
CA ALA A 12 17.13 14.41 -22.02
C ALA A 12 16.56 13.26 -21.17
N ALA A 13 17.01 13.16 -19.91
CA ALA A 13 16.44 12.22 -18.95
C ALA A 13 14.95 12.54 -18.71
N LEU A 14 14.13 11.49 -18.60
CA LEU A 14 12.73 11.64 -18.21
C LEU A 14 12.63 11.72 -16.68
N SER A 15 12.76 12.94 -16.15
CA SER A 15 12.66 13.22 -14.72
C SER A 15 11.90 14.52 -14.45
N ASP A 16 11.54 14.74 -13.19
CA ASP A 16 10.97 15.99 -12.69
C ASP A 16 9.63 16.36 -13.34
N TYR A 17 8.81 15.34 -13.58
CA TYR A 17 7.42 15.47 -14.04
C TYR A 17 6.47 14.81 -13.05
N ASN A 18 5.20 15.24 -13.03
CA ASN A 18 4.21 14.68 -12.11
C ASN A 18 3.62 13.38 -12.67
N LEU A 19 3.96 12.24 -12.07
CA LEU A 19 3.47 10.92 -12.51
C LEU A 19 1.94 10.84 -12.56
N PHE A 20 1.23 11.54 -11.68
CA PHE A 20 -0.22 11.52 -11.65
C PHE A 20 -0.83 12.40 -12.75
N ASP A 21 -0.41 13.66 -12.84
CA ASP A 21 -1.04 14.63 -13.73
C ASP A 21 -0.88 14.23 -15.21
N THR A 22 0.25 13.61 -15.55
CA THR A 22 0.56 13.12 -16.91
C THR A 22 -0.04 11.75 -17.22
N ASN A 23 -0.47 10.98 -16.20
CA ASN A 23 -1.08 9.65 -16.40
C ASN A 23 -2.58 9.77 -16.70
N ARG A 24 -2.89 10.13 -17.95
CA ARG A 24 -4.27 10.26 -18.44
C ARG A 24 -5.12 9.01 -18.22
N PRO A 25 -4.65 7.78 -18.52
CA PRO A 25 -5.44 6.56 -18.27
C PRO A 25 -5.84 6.41 -16.79
N LEU A 26 -4.92 6.63 -15.86
CA LEU A 26 -5.21 6.55 -14.42
C LEU A 26 -6.25 7.60 -14.02
N ARG A 27 -6.10 8.85 -14.48
CA ARG A 27 -7.03 9.93 -14.18
C ARG A 27 -8.43 9.68 -14.75
N ASP A 28 -8.53 9.13 -15.95
CA ASP A 28 -9.83 8.81 -16.56
C ASP A 28 -10.48 7.61 -15.85
N ALA A 29 -9.70 6.61 -15.43
CA ALA A 29 -10.19 5.50 -14.60
C ALA A 29 -10.72 5.99 -13.23
N LEU A 30 -10.04 6.95 -12.59
CA LEU A 30 -10.51 7.53 -11.33
C LEU A 30 -11.80 8.33 -11.51
N LYS A 31 -11.92 9.16 -12.55
CA LYS A 31 -13.17 9.89 -12.85
C LYS A 31 -14.34 8.93 -13.06
N PHE A 32 -14.10 7.80 -13.73
CA PHE A 32 -15.14 6.81 -13.99
C PHE A 32 -15.56 6.04 -12.73
N ASN A 33 -14.59 5.53 -11.96
CA ASN A 33 -14.85 4.63 -10.83
C ASN A 33 -15.10 5.36 -9.50
N ALA A 34 -14.56 6.58 -9.34
CA ALA A 34 -14.63 7.36 -8.11
C ALA A 34 -14.70 8.88 -8.44
N PRO A 35 -15.76 9.37 -9.09
CA PRO A 35 -15.86 10.75 -9.57
C PRO A 35 -15.76 11.81 -8.46
N ALA A 36 -16.11 11.46 -7.23
CA ALA A 36 -16.06 12.35 -6.06
C ALA A 36 -14.72 12.27 -5.28
N LEU A 37 -13.76 11.45 -5.71
CA LEU A 37 -12.49 11.31 -5.01
C LEU A 37 -11.64 12.60 -5.15
N ASP A 38 -11.21 13.15 -4.02
CA ASP A 38 -10.18 14.20 -4.02
C ASP A 38 -8.83 13.62 -4.48
N THR A 39 -8.29 14.19 -5.54
CA THR A 39 -7.04 13.74 -6.18
C THR A 39 -5.84 14.62 -5.83
N ALA A 40 -6.00 15.65 -4.98
CA ALA A 40 -4.91 16.55 -4.60
C ALA A 40 -3.72 15.81 -3.99
N GLN A 41 -3.97 14.84 -3.10
CA GLN A 41 -2.91 14.01 -2.50
C GLN A 41 -2.21 13.11 -3.51
N LEU A 42 -2.92 12.62 -4.53
CA LEU A 42 -2.32 11.81 -5.61
C LEU A 42 -1.43 12.66 -6.52
N SER A 43 -1.86 13.89 -6.82
CA SER A 43 -1.02 14.85 -7.57
C SER A 43 0.24 15.22 -6.79
N GLN A 44 0.14 15.51 -5.49
CA GLN A 44 1.30 15.78 -4.63
C GLN A 44 2.26 14.58 -4.56
N LEU A 45 1.72 13.36 -4.40
CA LEU A 45 2.51 12.13 -4.42
C LEU A 45 3.20 11.93 -5.77
N GLY A 46 2.51 12.21 -6.89
CA GLY A 46 3.07 12.11 -8.23
C GLY A 46 4.24 13.06 -8.49
N VAL A 47 4.24 14.27 -7.92
CA VAL A 47 5.40 15.18 -7.95
C VAL A 47 6.61 14.55 -7.24
N ALA A 48 6.41 14.01 -6.03
CA ALA A 48 7.49 13.42 -5.26
C ALA A 48 8.08 12.20 -5.98
N LEU A 49 7.23 11.30 -6.48
CA LEU A 49 7.63 10.07 -7.14
C LEU A 49 8.30 10.30 -8.50
N GLY A 50 7.90 11.33 -9.25
CA GLY A 50 8.49 11.64 -10.55
C GLY A 50 9.79 12.45 -10.48
N SER A 51 10.21 12.87 -9.30
CA SER A 51 11.44 13.67 -9.11
C SER A 51 12.72 12.86 -9.37
N SER A 52 13.73 13.51 -9.94
CA SER A 52 15.08 12.94 -10.13
C SER A 52 15.74 12.47 -8.81
N ALA A 53 15.45 13.17 -7.71
CA ALA A 53 15.89 12.79 -6.36
C ALA A 53 15.30 11.43 -5.94
N MET A 54 14.01 11.21 -6.19
CA MET A 54 13.38 9.94 -5.84
C MET A 54 13.79 8.81 -6.78
N GLN A 55 14.01 9.09 -8.06
CA GLN A 55 14.64 8.13 -8.99
C GLN A 55 16.04 7.69 -8.49
N THR A 56 16.80 8.62 -7.92
CA THR A 56 18.10 8.31 -7.30
C THR A 56 17.94 7.39 -6.09
N HIS A 57 16.95 7.63 -5.22
CA HIS A 57 16.65 6.71 -4.11
C HIS A 57 16.24 5.32 -4.59
N ALA A 58 15.36 5.24 -5.59
CA ALA A 58 14.95 3.97 -6.20
C ALA A 58 16.15 3.17 -6.72
N ARG A 59 17.04 3.82 -7.47
CA ARG A 59 18.28 3.21 -7.97
C ARG A 59 19.18 2.74 -6.82
N LEU A 60 19.44 3.59 -5.84
CA LEU A 60 20.35 3.27 -4.73
C LEU A 60 19.82 2.15 -3.84
N ALA A 61 18.50 2.08 -3.60
CA ALA A 61 17.89 0.98 -2.84
C ALA A 61 18.03 -0.39 -3.53
N ASN A 62 18.09 -0.40 -4.87
CA ASN A 62 18.27 -1.63 -5.65
C ASN A 62 19.73 -2.00 -5.87
N VAL A 63 20.62 -1.02 -6.06
CA VAL A 63 22.06 -1.26 -6.22
C VAL A 63 22.72 -1.67 -4.89
N HIS A 64 22.26 -1.14 -3.77
CA HIS A 64 22.75 -1.46 -2.43
C HIS A 64 21.74 -2.33 -1.69
N GLY A 65 21.76 -3.64 -2.01
CA GLY A 65 20.89 -4.62 -1.37
C GLY A 65 21.09 -4.74 0.15
N PRO A 66 20.09 -5.29 0.87
CA PRO A 66 20.15 -5.43 2.32
C PRO A 66 21.26 -6.38 2.78
N VAL A 67 21.86 -6.09 3.93
CA VAL A 67 22.94 -6.87 4.53
C VAL A 67 22.46 -7.47 5.85
N LEU A 68 22.57 -8.80 5.97
CA LEU A 68 22.28 -9.50 7.22
C LEU A 68 23.51 -9.50 8.14
N HIS A 69 23.33 -8.93 9.33
CA HIS A 69 24.22 -9.03 10.46
C HIS A 69 23.66 -10.05 11.45
N SER A 70 24.11 -11.30 11.35
CA SER A 70 23.64 -12.36 12.26
C SER A 70 24.18 -12.20 13.68
N HIS A 71 25.43 -11.76 13.81
CA HIS A 71 26.13 -11.59 15.08
C HIS A 71 26.83 -10.23 15.15
N ASP A 72 27.01 -9.72 16.37
CA ASP A 72 27.85 -8.56 16.65
C ASP A 72 29.35 -8.92 16.57
N ARG A 73 30.21 -7.90 16.69
CA ARG A 73 31.68 -8.06 16.67
C ARG A 73 32.26 -8.92 17.81
N PHE A 74 31.45 -9.32 18.78
CA PHE A 74 31.84 -10.16 19.92
C PHE A 74 31.26 -11.57 19.83
N GLY A 75 30.54 -11.91 18.76
CA GLY A 75 29.93 -13.22 18.57
C GLY A 75 28.58 -13.40 19.26
N ARG A 76 27.91 -12.33 19.72
CA ARG A 76 26.52 -12.41 20.21
C ARG A 76 25.56 -12.31 19.04
N ARG A 77 24.53 -13.15 19.01
CA ARG A 77 23.49 -13.12 17.98
C ARG A 77 22.67 -11.82 18.08
N VAL A 78 22.43 -11.16 16.94
CA VAL A 78 21.64 -9.91 16.85
C VAL A 78 20.54 -9.93 15.78
N ASP A 79 20.65 -10.81 14.76
CA ASP A 79 19.64 -11.00 13.69
C ASP A 79 19.16 -9.68 13.03
N GLN A 80 20.07 -8.74 12.78
CA GLN A 80 19.75 -7.43 12.21
C GLN A 80 19.92 -7.43 10.70
N VAL A 81 18.98 -6.80 9.99
CA VAL A 81 19.14 -6.48 8.56
C VAL A 81 19.37 -4.99 8.40
N GLU A 82 20.50 -4.62 7.81
CA GLU A 82 20.84 -3.25 7.45
C GLU A 82 20.37 -2.96 6.02
N PHE A 83 19.74 -1.80 5.84
CA PHE A 83 19.30 -1.30 4.53
C PHE A 83 19.99 0.02 4.20
N HIS A 84 20.21 0.28 2.92
CA HIS A 84 20.70 1.58 2.46
C HIS A 84 19.70 2.70 2.84
N PRO A 85 20.15 3.92 3.22
CA PRO A 85 19.26 5.03 3.60
C PRO A 85 18.15 5.35 2.58
N SER A 86 18.39 5.11 1.30
CA SER A 86 17.37 5.26 0.24
C SER A 86 16.16 4.34 0.40
N TYR A 87 16.34 3.13 0.92
CA TYR A 87 15.21 2.25 1.24
C TYR A 87 14.30 2.91 2.29
N HIS A 88 14.90 3.51 3.32
CA HIS A 88 14.17 4.20 4.38
C HIS A 88 13.47 5.47 3.87
N ALA A 89 14.04 6.17 2.88
CA ALA A 89 13.40 7.31 2.23
C ALA A 89 12.12 6.89 1.48
N LEU A 90 12.19 5.79 0.71
CA LEU A 90 11.04 5.21 -0.01
C LEU A 90 9.96 4.72 0.97
N MET A 91 10.35 3.99 2.01
CA MET A 91 9.42 3.53 3.04
C MET A 91 8.73 4.70 3.76
N ARG A 92 9.46 5.77 4.08
CA ARG A 92 8.89 6.97 4.71
C ARG A 92 7.86 7.63 3.80
N LEU A 93 8.12 7.73 2.50
CA LEU A 93 7.16 8.27 1.54
C LEU A 93 5.91 7.38 1.43
N ALA A 94 6.07 6.07 1.25
CA ALA A 94 4.95 5.14 1.11
C ALA A 94 4.08 5.07 2.38
N THR A 95 4.71 5.04 3.56
CA THR A 95 4.02 5.06 4.86
C THR A 95 3.33 6.41 5.11
N GLY A 96 4.00 7.52 4.82
CA GLY A 96 3.44 8.87 4.93
C GLY A 96 2.23 9.11 4.01
N ALA A 97 2.27 8.55 2.80
CA ALA A 97 1.15 8.51 1.87
C ALA A 97 0.02 7.56 2.30
N GLY A 98 0.21 6.77 3.37
CA GLY A 98 -0.82 5.90 3.94
C GLY A 98 -1.03 4.57 3.23
N LEU A 99 -0.18 4.23 2.25
CA LEU A 99 -0.39 3.08 1.36
C LEU A 99 -0.42 1.72 2.08
N HIS A 100 0.08 1.66 3.31
CA HIS A 100 0.21 0.45 4.12
C HIS A 100 -1.01 0.16 5.01
N GLY A 101 -1.91 1.11 5.24
CA GLY A 101 -2.95 0.89 6.27
C GLY A 101 -4.07 1.90 6.39
N THR A 102 -3.97 3.10 5.81
CA THR A 102 -4.98 4.14 6.01
C THR A 102 -6.38 3.80 5.50
N PRO A 103 -6.60 2.91 4.50
CA PRO A 103 -7.97 2.47 4.19
C PRO A 103 -8.68 1.76 5.32
N TRP A 104 -7.95 1.31 6.33
CA TRP A 104 -8.50 0.68 7.53
C TRP A 104 -8.68 1.64 8.72
N GLY A 105 -8.14 2.87 8.62
CA GLY A 105 -8.13 3.87 9.70
C GLY A 105 -9.45 4.61 9.89
N SER A 106 -10.30 4.67 8.86
CA SER A 106 -11.68 5.12 8.97
C SER A 106 -12.63 3.92 8.94
N PRO A 107 -13.77 3.95 9.66
CA PRO A 107 -14.82 2.95 9.49
C PRO A 107 -15.22 2.89 8.02
N HIS A 108 -15.11 1.71 7.39
CA HIS A 108 -15.56 1.54 6.02
C HIS A 108 -17.10 1.60 5.99
N PRO A 109 -17.73 2.34 5.06
CA PRO A 109 -19.20 2.48 5.01
C PRO A 109 -19.92 1.14 4.84
N ASN A 110 -19.24 0.15 4.24
CA ASN A 110 -19.68 -1.24 4.16
C ASN A 110 -18.63 -2.17 4.79
N PRO A 111 -18.72 -2.52 6.08
CA PRO A 111 -17.81 -3.52 6.64
C PRO A 111 -17.90 -4.83 5.84
N LEU A 112 -16.77 -5.47 5.58
CA LEU A 112 -16.78 -6.80 4.97
C LEU A 112 -17.65 -7.73 5.83
N PRO A 113 -18.49 -8.60 5.25
CA PRO A 113 -19.18 -9.63 6.01
C PRO A 113 -18.13 -10.40 6.82
N GLY A 114 -18.44 -10.66 8.10
CA GLY A 114 -17.51 -11.32 9.02
C GLY A 114 -16.89 -12.54 8.35
N GLY A 115 -15.55 -12.60 8.35
CA GLY A 115 -14.82 -13.67 7.69
C GLY A 115 -15.31 -15.04 8.18
N GLU A 116 -15.25 -16.03 7.30
CA GLU A 116 -15.56 -17.43 7.58
C GLU A 116 -14.70 -17.94 8.77
N GLY A 117 -15.21 -17.75 10.00
CA GLY A 117 -14.44 -17.99 11.22
C GLY A 117 -15.17 -17.56 12.49
N THR A 118 -16.13 -16.64 12.42
CA THR A 118 -17.01 -16.33 13.55
C THR A 118 -18.28 -17.18 13.51
N ARG A 119 -18.16 -18.49 13.69
CA ARG A 119 -19.31 -19.29 14.18
C ARG A 119 -19.24 -19.31 15.71
N GLY A 120 -19.68 -18.21 16.31
CA GLY A 120 -20.12 -18.18 17.70
C GLY A 120 -21.62 -18.48 17.74
N GLU A 121 -22.01 -19.35 18.66
CA GLU A 121 -23.32 -20.00 18.78
C GLU A 121 -24.51 -19.08 19.09
N ALA A 122 -25.70 -19.65 18.82
CA ALA A 122 -27.08 -19.26 19.14
C ALA A 122 -27.74 -18.21 18.19
N ALA A 123 -28.92 -18.44 17.62
CA ALA A 123 -30.04 -19.24 18.10
C ALA A 123 -30.85 -19.91 16.96
N SER A 124 -31.41 -21.07 17.31
CA SER A 124 -32.44 -21.84 16.62
C SER A 124 -33.71 -21.05 16.31
N ALA A 125 -34.23 -21.16 15.08
CA ALA A 125 -35.66 -21.23 14.81
C ALA A 125 -35.94 -21.71 13.37
N ASP A 126 -36.68 -22.82 13.34
CA ASP A 126 -37.64 -23.30 12.34
C ASP A 126 -37.26 -23.73 10.91
N LEU A 127 -37.65 -24.99 10.67
CA LEU A 127 -37.73 -25.73 9.43
C LEU A 127 -38.95 -25.28 8.61
N ALA A 128 -38.78 -24.94 7.34
CA ALA A 128 -39.74 -25.24 6.27
C ALA A 128 -39.15 -24.95 4.88
N GLN A 129 -39.03 -26.00 4.08
CA GLN A 129 -39.01 -25.98 2.60
C GLN A 129 -40.34 -26.61 2.12
N PRO A 130 -40.87 -26.26 0.92
CA PRO A 130 -40.36 -26.85 -0.32
C PRO A 130 -40.26 -25.91 -1.53
N GLU A 131 -39.44 -26.40 -2.47
CA GLU A 131 -39.12 -25.99 -3.84
C GLU A 131 -40.23 -25.44 -4.76
N ASN A 132 -39.85 -24.50 -5.64
CA ASN A 132 -40.22 -24.56 -7.06
C ASN A 132 -39.20 -23.83 -7.94
N GLY A 133 -38.74 -24.50 -9.00
CA GLY A 133 -37.64 -24.04 -9.84
C GLY A 133 -38.05 -23.11 -10.99
N THR A 134 -37.15 -22.19 -11.33
CA THR A 134 -36.92 -21.76 -12.72
C THR A 134 -35.44 -21.45 -12.92
N ASN A 135 -34.87 -22.09 -13.93
CA ASN A 135 -33.50 -21.93 -14.39
C ASN A 135 -33.39 -20.57 -15.12
N SER A 136 -32.52 -19.67 -14.67
CA SER A 136 -32.09 -18.52 -15.48
C SER A 136 -30.64 -18.17 -15.20
N SER A 137 -29.82 -18.48 -16.21
CA SER A 137 -28.62 -17.74 -16.64
C SER A 137 -27.72 -17.19 -15.54
N ASN A 138 -26.69 -17.98 -15.24
CA ASN A 138 -25.30 -17.59 -15.05
C ASN A 138 -25.01 -16.08 -15.23
N SER A 139 -25.01 -15.36 -14.12
CA SER A 139 -24.14 -14.20 -13.92
C SER A 139 -23.99 -14.03 -12.41
N LEU A 140 -22.95 -14.68 -11.86
CA LEU A 140 -22.48 -14.35 -10.51
C LEU A 140 -22.17 -12.85 -10.50
N PRO A 141 -22.87 -12.02 -9.71
CA PRO A 141 -22.43 -10.65 -9.54
C PRO A 141 -21.11 -10.71 -8.78
N LEU A 142 -20.01 -10.33 -9.45
CA LEU A 142 -18.75 -10.07 -8.76
C LEU A 142 -19.05 -9.11 -7.61
N PRO A 143 -18.60 -9.39 -6.36
CA PRO A 143 -18.81 -8.49 -5.24
C PRO A 143 -17.85 -7.31 -5.36
N LEU A 144 -18.04 -6.49 -6.40
CA LEU A 144 -17.50 -5.14 -6.44
C LEU A 144 -18.40 -4.32 -5.54
N GLY A 145 -17.95 -4.10 -4.30
CA GLY A 145 -18.67 -3.36 -3.28
C GLY A 145 -19.27 -2.08 -3.85
N GLU A 146 -20.58 -2.05 -3.96
CA GLU A 146 -21.34 -0.88 -4.36
C GLU A 146 -21.26 0.16 -3.23
N GLY A 147 -20.20 0.97 -3.30
CA GLY A 147 -20.15 2.32 -2.77
C GLY A 147 -20.10 3.28 -3.95
N ARG A 148 -21.19 3.35 -4.74
CA ARG A 148 -21.32 4.38 -5.78
C ARG A 148 -21.57 5.73 -5.10
N GLY A 149 -20.51 6.49 -4.84
CA GLY A 149 -20.65 7.92 -4.56
C GLY A 149 -19.59 8.53 -3.65
N GLU A 150 -19.05 7.78 -2.70
CA GLU A 150 -17.97 8.23 -1.83
C GLU A 150 -16.71 7.46 -2.20
N GLY A 151 -15.70 8.13 -2.74
CA GLY A 151 -14.49 7.48 -3.25
C GLY A 151 -13.92 6.50 -2.21
N SER A 152 -13.94 5.21 -2.52
CA SER A 152 -13.44 4.18 -1.59
C SER A 152 -11.97 4.48 -1.26
N PRO A 153 -11.57 4.47 0.03
CA PRO A 153 -10.18 4.69 0.40
C PRO A 153 -9.24 3.62 -0.19
N HIS A 154 -9.79 2.47 -0.59
CA HIS A 154 -9.07 1.44 -1.33
C HIS A 154 -8.75 1.86 -2.78
N VAL A 155 -9.63 2.62 -3.44
CA VAL A 155 -9.37 3.17 -4.79
C VAL A 155 -8.28 4.23 -4.74
N ALA A 156 -8.33 5.12 -3.75
CA ALA A 156 -7.28 6.11 -3.51
C ALA A 156 -5.92 5.43 -3.26
N ARG A 157 -5.90 4.40 -2.40
CA ARG A 157 -4.71 3.57 -2.18
C ARG A 157 -4.22 2.93 -3.47
N ALA A 158 -5.11 2.32 -4.26
CA ALA A 158 -4.74 1.63 -5.49
C ALA A 158 -4.06 2.58 -6.48
N ALA A 159 -4.59 3.79 -6.66
CA ALA A 159 -3.96 4.81 -7.51
C ALA A 159 -2.58 5.22 -6.99
N GLY A 160 -2.45 5.51 -5.70
CA GLY A 160 -1.15 5.86 -5.11
C GLY A 160 -0.14 4.72 -5.20
N PHE A 161 -0.59 3.47 -5.06
CA PHE A 161 0.23 2.26 -5.19
C PHE A 161 0.70 2.04 -6.63
N MET A 162 -0.14 2.32 -7.64
CA MET A 162 0.24 2.29 -9.05
C MET A 162 1.34 3.32 -9.35
N LEU A 163 1.18 4.56 -8.90
CA LEU A 163 2.21 5.60 -9.08
C LEU A 163 3.55 5.18 -8.46
N PHE A 164 3.51 4.61 -7.25
CA PHE A 164 4.73 4.17 -6.57
C PHE A 164 5.41 3.00 -7.31
N THR A 165 4.60 2.09 -7.88
CA THR A 165 5.10 0.96 -8.68
C THR A 165 5.89 1.43 -9.91
N GLU A 166 5.51 2.55 -10.54
CA GLU A 166 6.26 3.14 -11.67
C GLU A 166 7.67 3.58 -11.28
N LEU A 167 7.86 4.03 -10.03
CA LEU A 167 9.16 4.44 -9.52
C LEU A 167 9.97 3.25 -8.98
N GLU A 168 9.43 2.51 -8.01
CA GLU A 168 10.14 1.46 -7.30
C GLU A 168 9.15 0.44 -6.68
N PRO A 169 9.06 -0.77 -7.22
CA PRO A 169 8.08 -1.76 -6.76
C PRO A 169 8.54 -2.60 -5.56
N SER A 170 9.84 -2.76 -5.31
CA SER A 170 10.37 -3.75 -4.36
C SER A 170 10.08 -3.36 -2.91
N THR A 171 10.11 -2.06 -2.60
CA THR A 171 9.73 -1.51 -1.28
C THR A 171 8.23 -1.62 -0.99
N LEU A 172 7.39 -1.92 -1.99
CA LEU A 172 5.96 -2.11 -1.79
C LEU A 172 5.59 -3.47 -1.20
N CYS A 173 6.52 -4.41 -1.11
CA CYS A 173 6.28 -5.71 -0.46
C CYS A 173 5.83 -5.55 1.01
N PRO A 174 6.60 -4.91 1.91
CA PRO A 174 6.15 -4.67 3.29
C PRO A 174 4.89 -3.79 3.36
N ILE A 175 4.76 -2.78 2.49
CA ILE A 175 3.57 -1.92 2.42
C ILE A 175 2.30 -2.75 2.14
N SER A 176 2.39 -3.70 1.22
CA SER A 176 1.28 -4.58 0.85
C SER A 176 0.98 -5.60 1.94
N MET A 177 2.01 -6.19 2.54
CA MET A 177 1.84 -7.14 3.65
C MET A 177 1.18 -6.48 4.86
N THR A 178 1.61 -5.27 5.25
CA THR A 178 0.99 -4.51 6.35
C THR A 178 -0.48 -4.18 6.05
N TYR A 179 -0.79 -3.79 4.81
CA TYR A 179 -2.17 -3.54 4.39
C TYR A 179 -3.04 -4.80 4.49
N ALA A 180 -2.51 -5.96 4.08
CA ALA A 180 -3.24 -7.22 4.10
C ALA A 180 -3.33 -7.86 5.50
N ALA A 181 -2.44 -7.52 6.43
CA ALA A 181 -2.46 -8.04 7.80
C ALA A 181 -3.66 -7.52 8.61
N THR A 182 -4.09 -6.28 8.35
CA THR A 182 -5.13 -5.61 9.15
C THR A 182 -6.46 -6.40 9.23
N PRO A 183 -7.05 -6.88 8.12
CA PRO A 183 -8.26 -7.71 8.17
C PRO A 183 -8.10 -9.00 9.01
N ALA A 184 -6.96 -9.68 8.92
CA ALA A 184 -6.71 -10.91 9.67
C ALA A 184 -6.65 -10.65 11.19
N LEU A 185 -6.01 -9.55 11.60
CA LEU A 185 -5.87 -9.20 13.01
C LEU A 185 -7.19 -8.80 13.68
N ARG A 186 -8.16 -8.29 12.92
CA ARG A 186 -9.49 -7.95 13.45
C ARG A 186 -10.25 -9.16 14.02
N GLY A 187 -9.88 -10.38 13.64
CA GLY A 187 -10.44 -11.61 14.21
C GLY A 187 -10.07 -11.86 15.68
N ASN A 188 -9.07 -11.15 16.22
CA ASN A 188 -8.68 -11.21 17.62
C ASN A 188 -8.64 -9.80 18.22
N THR A 189 -9.65 -9.46 19.01
CA THR A 189 -9.84 -8.11 19.56
C THR A 189 -8.70 -7.66 20.47
N ALA A 190 -8.12 -8.57 21.26
CA ALA A 190 -7.00 -8.26 22.15
C ALA A 190 -5.75 -7.89 21.36
N ILE A 191 -5.39 -8.67 20.34
CA ILE A 191 -4.24 -8.38 19.48
C ILE A 191 -4.50 -7.12 18.64
N TYR A 192 -5.72 -6.94 18.12
CA TYR A 192 -6.04 -5.75 17.32
C TYR A 192 -6.00 -4.46 18.14
N ALA A 193 -6.37 -4.49 19.41
CA ALA A 193 -6.26 -3.33 20.31
C ALA A 193 -4.80 -2.85 20.44
N ASP A 194 -3.86 -3.78 20.49
CA ASP A 194 -2.43 -3.50 20.58
C ASP A 194 -1.85 -2.97 19.25
N TRP A 195 -2.16 -3.64 18.13
CA TRP A 195 -1.48 -3.42 16.85
C TRP A 195 -2.22 -2.48 15.89
N GLY A 196 -3.54 -2.44 15.94
CA GLY A 196 -4.39 -1.69 15.00
C GLY A 196 -3.97 -0.22 14.87
N PRO A 197 -3.77 0.53 15.97
CA PRO A 197 -3.32 1.92 15.91
C PRO A 197 -1.95 2.11 15.26
N LYS A 198 -1.02 1.15 15.41
CA LYS A 198 0.31 1.22 14.79
C LYS A 198 0.23 0.94 13.29
N LEU A 199 -0.58 -0.04 12.87
CA LEU A 199 -0.72 -0.47 11.48
C LEU A 199 -1.33 0.58 10.54
N VAL A 200 -2.00 1.60 11.09
CA VAL A 200 -2.56 2.72 10.32
C VAL A 200 -1.76 4.02 10.49
N SER A 201 -0.68 3.99 11.27
CA SER A 201 0.18 5.15 11.54
C SER A 201 0.96 5.56 10.31
N ARG A 202 0.90 6.84 9.95
CA ARG A 202 1.69 7.39 8.84
C ARG A 202 3.17 7.65 9.18
N SER A 203 3.62 7.22 10.35
CA SER A 203 5.00 7.41 10.83
C SER A 203 5.85 6.19 10.53
N TYR A 204 6.84 6.34 9.64
CA TYR A 204 7.84 5.30 9.42
C TYR A 204 8.96 5.37 10.48
N ASP A 205 9.12 4.27 11.21
CA ASP A 205 10.10 4.10 12.28
C ASP A 205 11.04 2.91 11.99
N PRO A 206 12.28 3.14 11.52
CA PRO A 206 13.25 2.09 11.24
C PRO A 206 14.04 1.63 12.46
N GLU A 207 13.85 2.23 13.64
CA GLU A 207 14.69 1.96 14.80
C GLU A 207 14.42 0.57 15.40
N LEU A 208 15.50 -0.06 15.88
CA LEU A 208 15.45 -1.34 16.58
C LEU A 208 15.06 -1.13 18.04
N LYS A 209 13.75 -1.11 18.29
CA LYS A 209 13.17 -1.00 19.63
C LYS A 209 11.91 -1.86 19.76
N PRO A 210 11.47 -2.19 20.99
CA PRO A 210 10.21 -2.88 21.20
C PRO A 210 9.06 -2.17 20.49
N TRP A 211 8.15 -2.93 19.89
CA TRP A 211 7.10 -2.39 19.01
C TRP A 211 6.22 -1.35 19.71
N GLN A 212 6.01 -1.47 21.02
CA GLN A 212 5.24 -0.53 21.83
C GLN A 212 5.82 0.89 21.77
N ALA A 213 7.16 0.99 21.69
CA ALA A 213 7.90 2.25 21.63
C ALA A 213 8.02 2.83 20.22
N LYS A 214 7.53 2.13 19.18
CA LYS A 214 7.57 2.61 17.78
C LYS A 214 6.44 3.58 17.49
N ALA A 215 6.70 4.58 16.65
CA ALA A 215 5.66 5.53 16.23
C ALA A 215 4.63 4.90 15.25
N GLY A 216 5.02 3.85 14.55
CA GLY A 216 4.25 3.13 13.53
C GLY A 216 5.06 1.94 13.01
#